data_AF-A0A9E5MX12-F1
#
_entry.id   AF-A0A9E5MX12-F1
#
_cell.length_a   1.000
_cell.length_b   1.000
_cell.length_c   1.000
_cell.angle_alpha   90.00
_cell.angle_beta   90.00
_cell.angle_gamma   90.00
#
_symmetry.space_group_name_H-M   'P 1'
#
loop_
_entity.id
_entity.type
_entity.pdbx_description
1 polymer ?
#
loop_
_entity_poly.entity_id
_entity_poly.type
_entity_poly.pdbx_seq_one_letter_code
_entity_poly.pdbx_strand_id
1 'polypeptide(L)'
;MSSSKTFSACLLALTCLPLAVGCNYGPPRLFSWTPWSVQRQELQRFDPYPDNDIGPVMEGVRPPDFQQQVSEPVRSRWLQYSSPGAAY
;
A
#
# COMPACT_ATOMS: atom_id res chain seq x y z
N MET A 1 18.62 42.10 -28.15
CA MET A 1 19.50 40.95 -27.80
C MET A 1 19.21 40.51 -26.35
N SER A 2 18.11 39.78 -26.09
CA SER A 2 17.74 39.35 -24.73
C SER A 2 17.00 37.99 -24.74
N SER A 3 17.45 37.06 -25.58
CA SER A 3 16.80 35.73 -25.72
C SER A 3 17.73 34.56 -25.40
N SER A 4 19.05 34.74 -25.29
CA SER A 4 19.97 33.62 -25.03
C SER A 4 20.02 33.19 -23.56
N LYS A 5 19.82 34.13 -22.63
CA LYS A 5 19.91 33.87 -21.19
C LYS A 5 18.70 33.08 -20.66
N THR A 6 17.52 33.30 -21.24
CA THR A 6 16.29 32.57 -20.89
C THR A 6 16.30 31.13 -21.39
N PHE A 7 16.87 30.88 -22.58
CA PHE A 7 17.04 29.53 -23.12
C PHE A 7 17.95 28.64 -22.27
N SER A 8 19.07 29.21 -21.78
CA SER A 8 20.00 28.47 -20.92
C SER A 8 19.38 28.11 -19.57
N ALA A 9 18.63 29.03 -18.96
CA ALA A 9 17.94 28.77 -17.70
C ALA A 9 16.86 27.67 -17.84
N CYS A 10 16.11 27.65 -18.95
CA CYS A 10 15.14 26.60 -19.21
C CYS A 10 15.79 25.22 -19.41
N LEU A 11 16.92 25.15 -20.12
CA LEU A 11 17.66 23.89 -20.31
C LEU A 11 18.18 23.33 -18.99
N LEU A 12 18.68 24.20 -18.11
CA LEU A 12 19.22 23.81 -16.81
C LEU A 12 18.11 23.37 -15.84
N ALA A 13 16.92 23.95 -15.93
CA ALA A 13 15.75 23.49 -15.19
C ALA A 13 15.28 22.11 -15.69
N LEU A 14 15.21 21.90 -17.00
CA LEU A 14 14.70 20.65 -17.60
C LEU A 14 15.57 19.43 -17.26
N THR A 15 16.88 19.60 -17.14
CA THR A 15 17.80 18.52 -16.76
C THR A 15 17.81 18.19 -15.27
N CYS A 16 17.34 19.11 -14.41
CA CYS A 16 17.33 18.92 -12.96
C CYS A 16 16.03 18.28 -12.44
N LEU A 17 14.91 18.42 -13.15
CA LEU A 17 13.63 17.76 -12.79
C LEU A 17 13.69 16.23 -12.63
N PRO A 18 14.36 15.44 -13.49
CA PRO A 18 14.35 13.98 -13.36
C PRO A 18 15.14 13.46 -12.15
N LEU A 19 16.00 14.28 -11.53
CA LEU A 19 16.76 13.90 -10.32
C LEU A 19 15.90 13.93 -9.04
N ALA A 20 14.78 14.67 -9.06
CA ALA A 20 13.86 14.74 -7.92
C ALA A 20 12.81 13.61 -7.91
N VAL A 21 12.63 12.91 -9.04
CA VAL A 21 11.70 11.79 -9.16
C VAL A 21 12.52 10.51 -9.01
N GLY A 22 12.65 10.03 -7.77
CA GLY A 22 13.45 8.84 -7.45
C GLY A 22 13.12 7.63 -8.33
N CYS A 23 14.07 6.71 -8.48
CA CYS A 23 14.04 5.53 -9.38
C CYS A 23 12.99 4.45 -9.00
N ASN A 24 11.82 4.79 -8.49
CA ASN A 24 10.72 3.86 -8.24
C ASN A 24 9.61 4.03 -9.29
N TYR A 25 9.97 3.84 -10.56
CA TYR A 25 9.04 3.86 -11.70
C TYR A 25 8.38 2.49 -11.87
N GLY A 26 7.60 2.08 -10.87
CA GLY A 26 6.52 1.12 -11.14
C GLY A 26 5.45 1.83 -11.98
N PRO A 27 4.83 1.17 -12.98
CA PRO A 27 3.71 1.78 -13.69
C PRO A 27 2.65 2.20 -12.67
N PRO A 28 2.08 3.43 -12.77
CA PRO A 28 1.03 3.83 -11.85
C PRO A 28 -0.10 2.82 -11.98
N ARG A 29 -0.45 2.17 -10.87
CA ARG A 29 -1.48 1.12 -10.81
C ARG A 29 -2.88 1.75 -10.87
N LEU A 30 -3.15 2.55 -11.91
CA LEU A 30 -4.43 3.24 -12.12
C LEU A 30 -5.58 2.24 -12.32
N PHE A 31 -5.26 1.03 -12.79
CA PHE A 31 -6.20 -0.06 -13.01
C PHE A 31 -5.65 -1.40 -12.52
N SER A 32 -5.00 -1.44 -11.35
CA SER A 32 -4.72 -2.74 -10.74
C SER A 32 -6.01 -3.32 -10.17
N TRP A 33 -6.66 -4.17 -10.96
CA TRP A 33 -7.74 -5.02 -10.49
C TRP A 33 -7.11 -6.12 -9.64
N THR A 34 -6.77 -5.78 -8.40
CA THR A 34 -6.34 -6.76 -7.42
C THR A 34 -7.50 -7.74 -7.22
N PRO A 35 -7.30 -9.06 -7.31
CA PRO A 35 -8.38 -10.02 -7.08
C PRO A 35 -9.05 -9.76 -5.73
N TRP A 36 -10.37 -9.94 -5.67
CA TRP A 36 -11.14 -9.72 -4.44
C TRP A 36 -10.57 -10.49 -3.24
N SER A 37 -10.06 -11.70 -3.46
CA SER A 37 -9.42 -12.52 -2.41
C SER A 37 -8.21 -11.82 -1.77
N VAL A 38 -7.39 -11.15 -2.57
CA VAL A 38 -6.20 -10.44 -2.09
C VAL A 38 -6.61 -9.16 -1.35
N GLN A 39 -7.58 -8.42 -1.88
CA GLN A 39 -8.12 -7.23 -1.20
C GLN A 39 -8.75 -7.60 0.16
N ARG A 40 -9.52 -8.69 0.21
CA ARG A 40 -10.14 -9.19 1.45
C ARG A 40 -9.10 -9.56 2.49
N GLN A 41 -7.99 -10.18 2.08
CA GLN A 41 -6.90 -10.53 2.98
C GLN A 41 -6.22 -9.27 3.57
N GLU A 42 -6.03 -8.22 2.77
CA GLU A 42 -5.50 -6.94 3.26
C GLU A 42 -6.46 -6.26 4.23
N LEU A 43 -7.77 -6.25 3.92
CA LEU A 43 -8.81 -5.70 4.80
C LEU A 43 -8.87 -6.43 6.15
N GLN A 44 -8.65 -7.75 6.16
CA GLN A 44 -8.56 -8.53 7.41
C GLN A 44 -7.28 -8.26 8.19
N ARG A 45 -6.16 -7.97 7.50
CA ARG A 45 -4.87 -7.69 8.14
C ARG A 45 -4.83 -6.33 8.80
N PHE A 46 -5.41 -5.33 8.15
CA PHE A 46 -5.46 -3.94 8.61
C PHE A 46 -6.85 -3.58 9.12
N ASP A 47 -7.45 -4.51 9.88
CA ASP A 47 -8.75 -4.31 10.51
C ASP A 47 -8.63 -3.28 11.66
N PRO A 48 -9.43 -2.20 11.67
CA PRO A 48 -9.44 -1.24 12.78
C PRO A 48 -10.12 -1.75 14.05
N TYR A 49 -10.87 -2.86 13.98
CA TYR A 49 -11.59 -3.39 15.13
C TYR A 49 -10.69 -4.26 16.03
N PRO A 50 -10.82 -4.15 17.37
CA PRO A 50 -10.00 -4.92 18.29
C PRO A 50 -10.30 -6.42 18.19
N ASP A 51 -9.31 -7.24 18.50
CA ASP A 51 -9.50 -8.69 18.58
C ASP A 51 -10.48 -9.08 19.69
N ASN A 52 -11.28 -10.10 19.40
CA ASN A 52 -12.24 -10.69 20.33
C ASN A 52 -11.56 -11.25 21.59
N ASP A 53 -10.27 -11.57 21.52
CA ASP A 53 -9.46 -12.06 22.64
C ASP A 53 -8.89 -10.95 23.53
N ILE A 54 -8.95 -9.69 23.07
CA ILE A 54 -8.33 -8.54 23.75
C ILE A 54 -9.38 -7.62 24.40
N GLY A 55 -10.59 -7.57 23.84
CA GLY A 55 -11.64 -6.65 24.28
C GLY A 55 -13.03 -7.30 24.33
N PRO A 56 -14.07 -6.51 24.70
CA PRO A 56 -15.45 -6.97 24.61
C PRO A 56 -15.83 -7.26 23.16
N VAL A 57 -16.72 -8.23 22.96
CA VAL A 57 -17.21 -8.61 21.62
C VAL A 57 -17.95 -7.42 21.00
N MET A 58 -17.49 -6.98 19.83
CA MET A 58 -18.05 -5.84 19.09
C MET A 58 -19.01 -6.34 18.01
N GLU A 59 -20.21 -6.78 18.41
CA GLU A 59 -21.24 -7.27 17.50
C GLU A 59 -21.87 -6.14 16.67
N GLY A 60 -22.14 -6.38 15.38
CA GLY A 60 -22.84 -5.42 14.52
C GLY A 60 -22.03 -4.18 14.11
N VAL A 61 -20.84 -3.96 14.67
CA VAL A 61 -19.98 -2.82 14.32
C VAL A 61 -19.14 -3.12 13.07
N ARG A 62 -18.73 -4.38 12.90
CA ARG A 62 -17.97 -4.83 11.75
C ARG A 62 -18.84 -4.94 10.50
N PRO A 63 -18.29 -4.75 9.28
CA PRO A 63 -19.02 -5.05 8.06
C PRO A 63 -19.50 -6.51 8.03
N PRO A 64 -20.63 -6.82 7.36
CA PRO A 64 -21.24 -8.15 7.40
C PRO A 64 -20.28 -9.31 7.06
N ASP A 65 -19.45 -9.13 6.04
CA ASP A 65 -18.50 -10.16 5.57
C ASP A 65 -17.25 -10.35 6.46
N PHE A 66 -17.13 -9.52 7.52
CA PHE A 66 -15.97 -9.44 8.41
C PHE A 66 -16.36 -9.56 9.89
N GLN A 67 -17.62 -9.92 10.18
CA GLN A 67 -18.10 -10.20 11.54
C GLN A 67 -17.27 -11.30 12.21
N GLN A 68 -16.88 -12.32 11.44
CA GLN A 68 -16.01 -13.38 11.92
C GLN A 68 -14.55 -13.02 11.72
N GLN A 69 -13.83 -12.93 12.83
CA GLN A 69 -12.39 -12.75 12.81
C GLN A 69 -11.68 -14.01 12.32
N VAL A 70 -10.55 -13.77 11.65
CA VAL A 70 -9.62 -14.84 11.30
C VAL A 70 -9.05 -15.45 12.57
N SER A 71 -9.05 -16.79 12.67
CA SER A 71 -8.54 -17.49 13.84
C SER A 71 -7.06 -17.19 14.09
N GLU A 72 -6.65 -17.15 15.35
CA GLU A 72 -5.25 -16.90 15.77
C GLU A 72 -4.21 -17.74 14.99
N PRO A 73 -4.40 -19.07 14.75
CA PRO A 73 -3.40 -19.89 14.05
C PRO A 73 -3.17 -19.50 12.57
N VAL A 74 -4.14 -18.80 11.96
CA VAL A 74 -4.02 -18.28 10.59
C VAL A 74 -3.36 -16.91 10.62
N ARG A 75 -3.68 -16.08 11.63
CA ARG A 75 -3.10 -14.76 11.83
C ARG A 75 -1.60 -14.81 12.15
N SER A 76 -1.17 -15.78 12.96
CA SER A 76 0.25 -15.97 13.32
C SER A 76 1.14 -16.23 12.10
N ARG A 77 0.59 -16.74 11.01
CA ARG A 77 1.31 -16.96 9.73
C ARG A 77 1.52 -15.69 8.92
N TRP A 78 0.85 -14.58 9.23
CA TRP A 78 0.98 -13.33 8.46
C TRP A 78 2.38 -12.71 8.59
N LEU A 79 3.02 -12.84 9.76
CA LEU A 79 4.37 -12.34 10.02
C LEU A 79 5.44 -13.06 9.19
N GLN A 80 5.16 -14.29 8.76
CA GLN A 80 6.13 -15.10 8.02
C GLN A 80 6.33 -14.62 6.58
N TYR A 81 5.36 -13.89 6.01
CA TYR A 81 5.43 -13.34 4.64
C TYR A 81 5.97 -11.90 4.57
N SER A 82 6.09 -11.19 5.70
CA SER A 82 6.55 -9.79 5.74
C SER A 82 8.06 -9.62 5.90
N SER A 83 8.84 -10.72 5.93
CA SER A 83 10.29 -10.64 5.97
C SER A 83 10.84 -10.32 4.56
N PRO A 84 11.68 -9.28 4.40
CA PRO A 84 12.32 -8.97 3.12
C PRO A 84 13.31 -10.08 2.77
N GLY A 85 12.83 -11.09 2.06
CA GLY A 85 13.53 -12.34 1.77
C GLY A 85 12.61 -13.53 1.51
N ALA A 86 11.30 -13.39 1.75
CA ALA A 86 10.29 -14.43 1.47
C ALA A 86 9.62 -14.32 0.09
N ALA A 87 10.28 -13.68 -0.89
CA ALA A 87 9.84 -13.67 -2.28
C ALA A 87 10.63 -14.73 -3.06
N TYR A 88 9.92 -15.74 -3.56
CA TYR A 88 10.36 -16.61 -4.65
C TYR A 88 10.36 -15.83 -5.98
#